data_AF-A0AA91LZR1-F1
#
_entry.id   AF-A0AA91LZR1-F1
#
_cell.length_a   1.000
_cell.length_b   1.000
_cell.length_c   1.000
_cell.angle_alpha   90.00
_cell.angle_beta   90.00
_cell.angle_gamma   90.00
#
_symmetry.space_group_name_H-M   'P 1'
#
loop_
_entity.id
_entity.type
_entity.pdbx_description
1 polymer ?
#
loop_
_entity_poly.entity_id
_entity_poly.type
_entity_poly.pdbx_seq_one_letter_code
_entity_poly.pdbx_strand_id
1 'polypeptide(L)'
;MHTAITAVSDATGRPATAFAVARRLGIANTTFRRNFPDIVAELKQPQRETSPDVDTQPTRFDQLKKENDRLRSELRDWKSNCELAIANIQRLTLENHDLRKEIEALTNTTSIDRRRPSRPPSN
;
A
#
# COMPACT_ATOMS: atom_id res chain seq x y z
N MET A 1 -2.06 23.65 29.73
CA MET A 1 -3.00 22.54 29.43
C MET A 1 -3.44 22.55 27.97
N HIS A 2 -3.92 23.68 27.43
CA HIS A 2 -4.26 23.79 25.99
C HIS A 2 -3.10 23.38 25.07
N THR A 3 -1.85 23.72 25.41
CA THR A 3 -0.65 23.28 24.66
C THR A 3 -0.47 21.76 24.60
N ALA A 4 -0.87 21.02 25.64
CA ALA A 4 -0.81 19.56 25.67
C ALA A 4 -1.95 18.91 24.88
N ILE A 5 -3.11 19.57 24.81
CA ILE A 5 -4.27 19.11 24.03
C ILE A 5 -3.97 19.25 22.54
N THR A 6 -3.47 20.41 22.09
CA THR A 6 -3.09 20.66 20.69
C THR A 6 -2.01 19.68 20.22
N ALA A 7 -0.96 19.47 21.02
CA ALA A 7 0.12 18.55 20.67
C ALA A 7 -0.32 17.07 20.57
N VAL A 8 -1.35 16.66 21.32
CA VAL A 8 -1.91 15.30 21.25
C VAL A 8 -2.79 15.14 20.00
N SER A 9 -3.57 16.17 19.65
CA SER A 9 -4.36 16.19 18.42
C SER A 9 -3.44 16.15 17.18
N ASP A 10 -2.35 16.93 17.17
CA ASP A 10 -1.41 17.00 16.05
C ASP A 10 -0.64 15.68 15.85
N ALA A 11 -0.27 15.00 16.95
CA ALA A 11 0.47 13.74 16.90
C ALA A 11 -0.38 12.54 16.46
N THR A 12 -1.71 12.60 16.67
CA THR A 12 -2.61 11.46 16.40
C THR A 12 -3.58 11.70 15.25
N GLY A 13 -3.69 12.94 14.76
CA GLY A 13 -4.65 13.34 13.72
C GLY A 13 -6.12 13.11 14.12
N ARG A 14 -6.38 12.94 15.42
CA ARG A 14 -7.69 12.64 16.00
C ARG A 14 -7.96 13.59 17.18
N PRO A 15 -9.22 13.83 17.55
CA PRO A 15 -9.54 14.65 18.72
C PRO A 15 -8.85 14.07 19.97
N ALA A 16 -8.13 14.93 20.70
CA ALA A 16 -7.40 14.54 21.89
C ALA A 16 -8.34 13.90 22.92
N THR A 17 -8.04 12.68 23.36
CA THR A 17 -8.80 12.03 24.43
C THR A 17 -8.22 12.38 25.79
N ALA A 18 -9.06 12.44 26.82
CA ALA A 18 -8.62 12.71 28.19
C ALA A 18 -7.51 11.74 28.67
N PHE A 19 -7.57 10.49 28.22
CA PHE A 19 -6.52 9.51 28.49
C PHE A 19 -5.18 9.86 27.82
N ALA A 20 -5.20 10.28 26.56
CA ALA A 20 -4.00 10.65 25.83
C ALA A 20 -3.32 11.90 26.42
N VAL A 21 -4.13 12.87 26.89
CA VAL A 21 -3.62 14.05 27.60
C VAL A 21 -3.02 13.66 28.95
N ALA A 22 -3.68 12.79 29.73
CA ALA A 22 -3.14 12.31 31.00
C ALA A 22 -1.80 11.56 30.82
N ARG A 23 -1.69 10.71 29.78
CA ARG A 23 -0.45 10.00 29.42
C ARG A 23 0.67 10.98 29.06
N ARG A 24 0.36 12.05 28.30
CA ARG A 24 1.34 13.09 27.92
C ARG A 24 1.86 13.86 29.13
N LEU A 25 1.01 14.09 30.11
CA LEU A 25 1.33 14.79 31.35
C LEU A 25 1.95 13.88 32.43
N GLY A 26 2.10 12.57 32.15
CA GLY A 26 2.70 11.62 33.08
C GLY A 26 1.87 11.36 34.34
N ILE A 27 0.56 11.63 34.31
CA ILE A 27 -0.34 11.47 35.47
C ILE A 27 -1.40 10.39 35.20
N ALA A 28 -1.87 9.77 36.28
CA ALA A 28 -2.95 8.80 36.19
C ALA A 28 -4.24 9.48 35.67
N ASN A 29 -4.98 8.77 34.81
CA ASN A 29 -6.22 9.29 34.21
C ASN A 29 -7.26 9.67 35.27
N THR A 30 -7.37 8.91 36.36
CA THR A 30 -8.23 9.22 37.50
C THR A 30 -7.87 10.55 38.17
N THR A 31 -6.56 10.79 38.37
CA THR A 31 -6.03 12.04 38.91
C THR A 31 -6.29 13.22 37.98
N PHE A 32 -6.11 13.02 36.67
CA PHE A 32 -6.41 14.04 35.65
C PHE A 32 -7.90 14.42 35.67
N ARG A 33 -8.81 13.43 35.69
CA ARG A 33 -10.25 13.68 35.72
C ARG A 33 -10.73 14.35 37.00
N ARG A 34 -10.05 14.12 38.12
CA ARG A 34 -10.39 14.70 39.43
C ARG A 34 -9.93 16.16 39.55
N ASN A 35 -8.75 16.48 39.03
CA ASN A 35 -8.16 17.81 39.14
C ASN A 35 -8.59 18.76 38.00
N PHE A 36 -8.98 18.21 36.85
CA PHE A 36 -9.35 18.98 35.67
C PHE A 36 -10.69 18.51 35.07
N PRO A 37 -11.79 18.55 35.85
CA PRO A 37 -13.10 18.10 35.37
C PRO A 37 -13.62 18.94 34.20
N ASP A 38 -13.33 20.25 34.19
CA ASP A 38 -13.78 21.18 33.14
C ASP A 38 -13.14 20.88 31.79
N ILE A 39 -11.84 20.58 31.78
CA ILE A 39 -11.11 20.18 30.57
C ILE A 39 -11.62 18.83 30.05
N VAL A 40 -11.95 17.90 30.95
CA VAL A 40 -12.53 16.62 30.55
C VAL A 40 -13.93 16.78 29.97
N ALA A 41 -14.70 17.76 30.45
CA ALA A 41 -16.00 18.10 29.87
C ALA A 41 -15.84 18.72 28.48
N GLU A 42 -14.86 19.61 28.29
CA GLU A 42 -14.51 20.20 26.99
C GLU A 42 -14.08 19.13 25.96
N LEU A 43 -13.22 18.19 26.37
CA LEU A 43 -12.79 17.07 25.51
C LEU A 43 -13.90 16.06 25.21
N LYS A 44 -14.96 16.02 26.02
CA LYS A 44 -16.12 15.14 25.81
C LYS A 44 -17.19 15.75 24.93
N GLN A 45 -17.22 17.07 24.82
CA GLN A 45 -18.12 17.71 23.87
C GLN A 45 -17.65 17.29 22.47
N PRO A 46 -18.51 16.65 21.65
CA PRO A 46 -18.22 16.53 20.23
C PRO A 46 -18.01 17.97 19.78
N GLN A 47 -16.77 18.28 19.38
CA GLN A 47 -16.32 19.61 19.00
C GLN A 47 -17.44 20.21 18.16
N ARG A 48 -18.16 21.19 18.73
CA ARG A 48 -19.28 21.84 18.06
C ARG A 48 -18.66 22.45 16.82
N GLU A 49 -18.85 21.77 15.70
CA GLU A 49 -18.55 22.24 14.37
C GLU A 49 -19.33 23.55 14.23
N THR A 50 -18.64 24.66 14.44
CA THR A 50 -19.09 25.96 13.98
C THR A 50 -19.19 25.86 12.48
N SER A 51 -20.43 25.86 12.00
CA SER A 51 -20.91 25.72 10.62
C SER A 51 -20.29 26.74 9.65
N PRO A 52 -20.80 26.78 8.41
CA PRO A 52 -20.47 25.96 7.25
C PRO A 52 -19.53 26.74 6.29
N ASP A 53 -19.05 26.09 5.23
CA ASP A 53 -18.30 26.72 4.13
C ASP A 53 -16.82 27.05 4.44
N VAL A 54 -16.00 25.99 4.52
CA VAL A 54 -14.57 26.10 4.27
C VAL A 54 -14.21 24.94 3.36
N ASP A 55 -13.77 25.27 2.15
CA ASP A 55 -13.08 24.41 1.19
C ASP A 55 -12.48 23.17 1.85
N THR A 56 -13.10 22.03 1.62
CA THR A 56 -12.59 20.72 2.05
C THR A 56 -11.33 20.42 1.24
N GLN A 57 -10.23 21.08 1.57
CA GLN A 57 -8.93 20.63 1.14
C GLN A 57 -8.77 19.21 1.68
N PRO A 58 -8.53 18.23 0.79
CA PRO A 58 -8.36 16.85 1.22
C PRO A 58 -7.22 16.82 2.22
N THR A 59 -7.48 16.24 3.39
CA THR A 59 -6.46 16.14 4.42
C THR A 59 -5.27 15.37 3.83
N ARG A 60 -4.06 15.61 4.35
CA ARG A 60 -2.87 14.87 3.91
C ARG A 60 -3.11 13.35 3.91
N PHE A 61 -3.90 12.86 4.87
CA PHE A 61 -4.30 11.46 4.94
C PHE A 61 -5.17 11.02 3.75
N ASP A 62 -6.14 11.83 3.34
CA ASP A 62 -7.01 11.54 2.18
C ASP A 62 -6.22 11.52 0.87
N GLN A 63 -5.24 12.42 0.73
CA GLN A 63 -4.33 12.44 -0.42
C GLN A 63 -3.47 11.17 -0.48
N LEU A 64 -2.89 10.77 0.66
CA LEU A 64 -2.12 9.52 0.74
C LEU A 64 -3.00 8.29 0.45
N LYS A 65 -4.24 8.27 0.93
CA LYS A 65 -5.18 7.17 0.66
C LYS A 65 -5.51 7.07 -0.82
N LYS A 66 -5.84 8.20 -1.46
CA LYS A 66 -6.12 8.26 -2.90
C LYS A 66 -4.92 7.78 -3.72
N GLU A 67 -3.71 8.20 -3.35
CA GLU A 67 -2.49 7.76 -4.02
C GLU A 67 -2.22 6.27 -3.80
N ASN A 68 -2.47 5.75 -2.59
CA ASN A 68 -2.31 4.32 -2.33
C ASN A 68 -3.30 3.48 -3.16
N ASP A 69 -4.55 3.91 -3.24
CA ASP A 69 -5.59 3.23 -4.02
C ASP A 69 -5.28 3.29 -5.53
N ARG A 70 -4.72 4.41 -6.01
CA ARG A 70 -4.18 4.53 -7.37
C ARG A 70 -3.05 3.54 -7.61
N LEU A 71 -2.01 3.54 -6.77
CA LEU A 71 -0.85 2.66 -6.90
C LEU A 71 -1.25 1.18 -6.85
N ARG A 72 -2.23 0.82 -6.01
CA ARG A 72 -2.78 -0.55 -5.97
C ARG A 72 -3.50 -0.92 -7.26
N SER A 73 -4.18 0.03 -7.88
CA SER A 73 -4.88 -0.20 -9.14
C SER A 73 -3.88 -0.38 -10.27
N GLU A 74 -2.90 0.51 -10.38
CA GLU A 74 -1.80 0.38 -11.34
C GLU A 74 -1.05 -0.94 -11.15
N LEU A 75 -0.74 -1.35 -9.91
CA LEU A 75 -0.07 -2.63 -9.64
C LEU A 75 -0.90 -3.83 -10.13
N ARG A 76 -2.22 -3.81 -9.99
CA ARG A 76 -3.09 -4.88 -10.51
C ARG A 76 -3.06 -4.92 -12.03
N ASP A 77 -3.13 -3.76 -12.68
CA ASP A 77 -3.09 -3.66 -14.14
C ASP A 77 -1.74 -4.14 -14.69
N TRP A 78 -0.63 -3.71 -14.07
CA TRP A 78 0.72 -4.17 -14.41
C TRP A 78 0.86 -5.68 -14.26
N LYS A 79 0.35 -6.25 -13.15
CA LYS A 79 0.39 -7.70 -12.94
C LYS A 79 -0.40 -8.46 -14.01
N SER A 80 -1.61 -7.99 -14.33
CA SER A 80 -2.44 -8.56 -15.40
C SER A 80 -1.71 -8.52 -16.76
N ASN A 81 -1.08 -7.39 -17.09
CA ASN A 81 -0.31 -7.23 -18.32
C ASN A 81 0.90 -8.18 -18.37
N CYS A 82 1.60 -8.38 -17.25
CA CYS A 82 2.70 -9.34 -17.17
C CYS A 82 2.20 -10.78 -17.38
N GLU A 83 1.10 -11.17 -16.75
CA GLU A 83 0.50 -12.50 -16.93
C GLU A 83 0.11 -12.75 -18.39
N LEU A 84 -0.52 -11.75 -19.04
CA LEU A 84 -0.85 -11.82 -20.47
C LEU A 84 0.39 -11.92 -21.36
N ALA A 85 1.43 -11.13 -21.07
CA ALA A 85 2.69 -11.17 -21.82
C ALA A 85 3.38 -12.54 -21.69
N ILE A 86 3.39 -13.13 -20.50
CA ILE A 86 3.93 -14.48 -20.27
C ILE A 86 3.16 -15.51 -21.10
N ALA A 87 1.82 -15.48 -21.07
CA ALA A 87 0.99 -16.39 -21.85
C ALA A 87 1.26 -16.26 -23.35
N ASN A 88 1.42 -15.03 -23.85
CA ASN A 88 1.74 -14.78 -25.25
C ASN A 88 3.14 -15.30 -25.63
N ILE A 89 4.14 -15.08 -24.79
CA ILE A 89 5.50 -15.60 -25.03
C ILE A 89 5.47 -17.13 -25.07
N GLN A 90 4.80 -17.78 -24.12
CA GLN A 90 4.67 -19.25 -24.09
C GLN A 90 4.00 -19.77 -25.35
N ARG A 91 2.89 -19.16 -25.77
CA ARG A 91 2.18 -19.53 -27.00
C ARG A 91 3.07 -19.35 -28.24
N LEU A 92 3.69 -18.19 -28.41
CA LEU A 92 4.60 -17.92 -29.53
C LEU A 92 5.80 -18.86 -29.54
N THR A 93 6.28 -19.28 -28.36
CA THR A 93 7.38 -20.25 -28.26
C THR A 93 6.96 -21.62 -28.79
N LEU A 94 5.76 -22.07 -28.43
CA LEU A 94 5.21 -23.33 -28.95
C LEU A 94 4.95 -23.26 -30.45
N GLU A 95 4.31 -22.18 -30.93
CA GLU A 95 4.06 -21.98 -32.37
C GLU A 95 5.36 -21.92 -33.17
N ASN A 96 6.40 -21.23 -32.67
CA ASN A 96 7.72 -21.22 -33.33
C ASN A 96 8.35 -22.61 -33.38
N HIS A 97 8.21 -23.40 -32.32
CA HIS A 97 8.76 -24.76 -32.27
C HIS A 97 8.06 -25.68 -33.28
N ASP A 98 6.73 -25.58 -33.38
CA ASP A 98 5.95 -26.37 -34.33
C ASP A 98 6.24 -25.97 -35.78
N LEU A 99 6.34 -24.67 -36.07
CA LEU A 99 6.74 -24.17 -37.39
C LEU A 99 8.16 -24.63 -37.76
N ARG A 100 9.10 -24.63 -36.81
CA ARG A 100 10.46 -25.15 -37.05
C ARG A 100 10.44 -26.63 -37.40
N LYS A 101 9.65 -27.44 -36.68
CA LYS A 101 9.49 -28.87 -36.98
C LYS A 101 8.86 -29.09 -38.36
N GLU A 102 7.84 -28.30 -38.72
CA GLU A 102 7.19 -28.41 -40.02
C GLU A 102 8.17 -28.09 -41.14
N ILE A 103 8.99 -27.04 -40.99
CA ILE A 103 10.07 -26.73 -41.93
C ILE A 103 11.04 -27.90 -42.02
N GLU A 104 11.58 -28.40 -40.90
CA GLU A 104 12.51 -29.53 -40.88
C GLU A 104 11.94 -30.78 -41.58
N ALA A 105 10.65 -31.05 -41.40
CA ALA A 105 9.96 -32.15 -42.05
C ALA A 105 9.83 -31.95 -43.57
N LEU A 106 9.52 -30.74 -44.02
CA LEU A 106 9.39 -30.41 -45.45
C LEU A 106 10.75 -30.35 -46.16
N THR A 107 11.80 -29.92 -45.46
CA THR A 107 13.14 -29.73 -46.05
C THR A 107 14.07 -30.94 -45.88
N ASN A 108 13.63 -32.03 -45.22
CA ASN A 108 14.46 -33.20 -44.87
C ASN A 108 15.78 -32.85 -44.11
N THR A 109 15.90 -31.62 -43.62
CA THR A 109 17.08 -31.15 -42.89
C THR A 109 16.85 -31.37 -41.40
N THR A 110 17.42 -32.42 -40.85
CA THR A 110 17.42 -32.64 -39.40
C THR A 110 18.41 -31.69 -38.73
N SER A 111 17.96 -30.89 -37.75
CA SER A 111 18.80 -29.92 -37.04
C SER A 111 19.90 -30.61 -36.18
N ILE A 112 21.14 -30.12 -36.28
CA ILE A 112 22.37 -30.75 -35.75
C ILE A 112 22.63 -30.41 -34.26
N ASP A 113 21.76 -29.66 -33.58
CA ASP A 113 22.05 -29.07 -32.26
C ASP A 113 22.01 -30.08 -31.06
N ARG A 114 22.07 -31.38 -31.32
CA ARG A 114 21.93 -32.45 -30.30
C ARG A 114 23.23 -32.86 -29.60
N ARG A 115 24.32 -32.10 -29.70
CA ARG A 115 25.59 -32.44 -29.02
C ARG A 115 26.23 -31.25 -28.31
N ARG A 116 25.69 -30.90 -27.14
CA ARG A 116 26.54 -30.33 -26.08
C ARG A 116 26.59 -31.33 -24.92
N PRO A 117 27.64 -32.14 -24.79
CA PRO A 117 27.80 -32.97 -23.60
C PRO A 117 27.96 -32.03 -22.40
N SER A 118 27.07 -32.17 -21.40
CA SER A 118 27.25 -31.50 -20.12
C SER A 118 28.53 -32.03 -19.49
N ARG A 119 29.53 -31.16 -19.36
CA ARG A 119 30.72 -31.43 -18.57
C ARG A 119 30.29 -31.43 -17.10
N PRO A 120 30.42 -32.54 -16.35
CA PRO A 120 30.10 -32.54 -14.93
C PRO A 120 31.11 -31.67 -14.16
N PRO A 121 30.70 -31.08 -13.03
CA PRO A 121 31.59 -30.26 -12.21
C PRO A 121 32.70 -31.12 -11.59
N SER A 122 33.93 -30.65 -11.69
CA SER A 122 35.10 -31.20 -11.00
C SER A 122 35.08 -30.83 -9.51
N ASN A 123 35.40 -31.83 -8.66
CA ASN A 123 35.54 -31.75 -7.20
C ASN A 123 36.31 -30.52 -6.69
#